data_AF-A0A3S0L186-F1
#
_entry.id   AF-A0A3S0L186-F1
#
_cell.length_a   1.000
_cell.length_b   1.000
_cell.length_c   1.000
_cell.angle_alpha   90.00
_cell.angle_beta   90.00
_cell.angle_gamma   90.00
#
_symmetry.space_group_name_H-M   'P 1'
#
loop_
_entity.id
_entity.type
_entity.pdbx_description
1 polymer ?
#
loop_
_entity_poly.entity_id
_entity_poly.type
_entity_poly.pdbx_seq_one_letter_code
_entity_poly.pdbx_strand_id
1 'polypeptide(L)'
;MSIPTVRTITRNERAWLNREFQMFCGRFELDQSSGLFFAELTPGYHRQMIGEDFLALPLKLREVALYLGLTVSTTKEQRTSSGHASAVYGDWERPHSKISPHLEMSVASLDSTRLCLAHLAHECSHLFWAVQPEPARAAYIQKMLALVEKFRAGGDEFVEVTAYAQRQFDAFNLLPESDDPGIVARRARLINKWAMESFCESVAKLCFASYQSEEGRQTDELLAFRLQAMKEEFDFDPTWPLGV
;
A
#
# COMPACT_ATOMS: atom_id res chain seq x y z
N MET A 1 -24.30 17.17 -3.41
CA MET A 1 -23.48 18.07 -2.58
C MET A 1 -22.18 18.28 -3.32
N SER A 2 -21.69 19.53 -3.46
CA SER A 2 -20.43 19.82 -4.15
C SER A 2 -19.23 19.33 -3.33
N ILE A 3 -18.26 18.66 -3.95
CA ILE A 3 -17.00 18.29 -3.29
C ILE A 3 -16.27 19.59 -2.91
N PRO A 4 -15.82 19.76 -1.66
CA PRO A 4 -15.07 20.95 -1.27
C PRO A 4 -13.75 21.03 -2.04
N THR A 5 -13.43 22.20 -2.59
CA THR A 5 -12.18 22.43 -3.34
C THR A 5 -10.96 22.55 -2.43
N VAL A 6 -11.20 22.73 -1.12
CA VAL A 6 -10.17 22.85 -0.09
C VAL A 6 -10.60 22.04 1.12
N ARG A 7 -9.65 21.29 1.69
CA ARG A 7 -9.81 20.60 2.96
C ARG A 7 -8.74 21.08 3.93
N THR A 8 -9.13 21.39 5.16
CA THR A 8 -8.17 21.69 6.23
C THR A 8 -8.15 20.51 7.19
N ILE A 9 -7.02 19.83 7.26
CA ILE A 9 -6.80 18.69 8.13
C ILE A 9 -6.26 19.16 9.47
N THR A 10 -6.97 18.83 10.54
CA THR A 10 -6.52 19.09 11.92
C THR A 10 -5.99 17.83 12.62
N ARG A 11 -5.35 18.00 13.78
CA ARG A 11 -4.96 16.85 14.63
C ARG A 11 -6.15 16.02 15.10
N ASN A 12 -7.33 16.62 15.22
CA ASN A 12 -8.53 15.91 15.62
C ASN A 12 -8.99 14.91 14.54
N GLU A 13 -8.77 15.24 13.26
CA GLU A 13 -9.05 14.32 12.15
C GLU A 13 -7.99 13.23 12.03
N ARG A 14 -6.73 13.53 12.36
CA ARG A 14 -5.62 12.57 12.33
C ARG A 14 -5.10 12.28 13.72
N ALA A 15 -5.87 11.48 14.45
CA ALA A 15 -5.53 11.06 15.81
C ALA A 15 -4.20 10.27 15.89
N TRP A 16 -3.73 9.71 14.77
CA TRP A 16 -2.46 8.99 14.66
C TRP A 16 -1.23 9.91 14.58
N LEU A 17 -1.41 11.23 14.45
CA LEU A 17 -0.28 12.16 14.36
C LEU A 17 0.46 12.29 15.69
N ASN A 18 1.72 11.88 15.71
CA ASN A 18 2.68 12.22 16.75
C ASN A 18 3.38 13.56 16.42
N ARG A 19 4.38 13.96 17.24
CA ARG A 19 5.13 15.21 17.00
C ARG A 19 5.85 15.24 15.66
N GLU A 20 6.35 14.10 15.22
CA GLU A 20 7.19 13.97 14.03
C GLU A 20 6.36 14.12 12.75
N PHE A 21 5.07 13.81 12.77
CA PHE A 21 4.20 13.86 11.58
C PHE A 21 3.33 15.12 11.48
N GLN A 22 3.52 16.12 12.36
CA GLN A 22 2.67 17.31 12.43
C GLN A 22 2.58 18.10 11.11
N MET A 23 3.60 17.98 10.25
CA MET A 23 3.62 18.62 8.92
C MET A 23 2.51 18.11 8.00
N PHE A 24 1.89 16.97 8.28
CA PHE A 24 0.80 16.44 7.47
C PHE A 24 -0.57 17.05 7.83
N CYS A 25 -0.67 17.88 8.87
CA CYS A 25 -1.82 18.76 9.08
C CYS A 25 -1.73 20.01 8.19
N GLY A 26 -2.86 20.69 8.01
CA GLY A 26 -2.92 21.97 7.30
C GLY A 26 -3.87 21.93 6.11
N ARG A 27 -3.60 22.80 5.14
CA ARG A 27 -4.47 23.02 3.99
C ARG A 27 -4.11 22.10 2.83
N PHE A 28 -5.14 21.47 2.28
CA PHE A 28 -5.06 20.62 1.09
C PHE A 28 -6.04 21.11 0.03
N GLU A 29 -5.63 21.04 -1.22
CA GLU A 29 -6.37 21.55 -2.37
C GLU A 29 -6.73 20.39 -3.29
N LEU A 30 -7.98 20.38 -3.74
CA LEU A 30 -8.46 19.38 -4.68
C LEU A 30 -7.83 19.60 -6.05
N ASP A 31 -7.12 18.58 -6.54
CA ASP A 31 -6.85 18.45 -7.98
C ASP A 31 -8.10 17.85 -8.65
N GLN A 32 -8.78 18.65 -9.47
CA GLN A 32 -10.06 18.25 -10.06
C GLN A 32 -9.93 17.09 -11.05
N SER A 33 -8.74 16.92 -11.66
CA SER A 33 -8.49 15.89 -12.65
C SER A 33 -8.39 14.50 -12.01
N SER A 34 -7.61 14.37 -10.94
CA SER A 34 -7.41 13.09 -10.23
C SER A 34 -8.42 12.85 -9.10
N GLY A 35 -9.01 13.92 -8.55
CA GLY A 35 -9.85 13.87 -7.36
C GLY A 35 -9.06 13.84 -6.03
N LEU A 36 -7.73 13.86 -6.08
CA LEU A 36 -6.87 13.84 -4.91
C LEU A 36 -6.75 15.23 -4.26
N PHE A 37 -6.52 15.25 -2.95
CA PHE A 37 -6.23 16.47 -2.19
C PHE A 37 -4.73 16.60 -1.94
N PHE A 38 -4.08 17.60 -2.53
CA PHE A 38 -2.65 17.85 -2.38
C PHE A 38 -2.37 18.92 -1.32
N ALA A 39 -1.31 18.76 -0.52
CA ALA A 39 -0.86 19.80 0.39
C ALA A 39 -0.56 21.09 -0.41
N GLU A 40 -0.96 22.24 0.12
CA GLU A 40 -0.90 23.56 -0.54
C GLU A 40 0.48 23.85 -1.18
N LEU A 41 1.57 23.42 -0.54
CA LEU A 41 2.93 23.68 -1.00
C LEU A 41 3.51 22.59 -1.93
N THR A 42 2.73 21.58 -2.30
CA THR A 42 3.17 20.54 -3.25
C THR A 42 3.42 21.17 -4.62
N PRO A 43 4.63 21.03 -5.20
CA PRO A 43 4.95 21.61 -6.50
C PRO A 43 4.01 21.14 -7.62
N GLY A 44 3.62 22.05 -8.51
CA GLY A 44 2.63 21.76 -9.56
C GLY A 44 3.01 20.59 -10.48
N TYR A 45 4.29 20.46 -10.84
CA TYR A 45 4.76 19.35 -11.66
C TYR A 45 4.69 17.99 -10.94
N HIS A 46 4.87 17.96 -9.61
CA HIS A 46 4.63 16.75 -8.81
C HIS A 46 3.13 16.42 -8.76
N ARG A 47 2.27 17.43 -8.55
CA ARG A 47 0.81 17.24 -8.56
C ARG A 47 0.36 16.63 -9.88
N GLN A 48 0.87 17.15 -11.00
CA GLN A 48 0.58 16.64 -12.34
C GLN A 48 1.03 15.18 -12.50
N MET A 49 2.29 14.87 -12.22
CA MET A 49 2.83 13.51 -12.33
C MET A 49 2.05 12.51 -11.48
N ILE A 50 1.84 12.82 -10.19
CA ILE A 50 1.09 11.96 -9.27
C ILE A 50 -0.36 11.81 -9.73
N GLY A 51 -0.99 12.89 -10.20
CA GLY A 51 -2.37 12.86 -10.68
C GLY A 51 -2.53 11.98 -11.93
N GLU A 52 -1.62 12.10 -12.90
CA GLU A 52 -1.59 11.28 -14.11
C GLU A 52 -1.38 9.79 -13.78
N ASP A 53 -0.36 9.47 -12.96
CA ASP A 53 -0.09 8.09 -12.55
C ASP A 53 -1.20 7.52 -11.67
N PHE A 54 -1.81 8.34 -10.80
CA PHE A 54 -2.97 7.91 -10.01
C PHE A 54 -4.13 7.51 -10.91
N LEU A 55 -4.42 8.28 -11.97
CA LEU A 55 -5.46 7.95 -12.94
C LEU A 55 -5.16 6.68 -13.74
N ALA A 56 -3.89 6.29 -13.87
CA ALA A 56 -3.48 5.03 -14.48
C ALA A 56 -3.63 3.82 -13.54
N LEU A 57 -3.82 4.01 -12.23
CA LEU A 57 -4.02 2.90 -11.31
C LEU A 57 -5.31 2.10 -11.61
N PRO A 58 -5.33 0.79 -11.26
CA PRO A 58 -6.56 0.00 -11.25
C PRO A 58 -7.71 0.73 -10.55
N LEU A 59 -8.90 0.70 -11.15
CA LEU A 59 -10.05 1.49 -10.70
C LEU A 59 -10.38 1.27 -9.21
N LYS A 60 -10.34 0.01 -8.74
CA LYS A 60 -10.61 -0.33 -7.34
C LYS A 60 -9.65 0.34 -6.35
N LEU A 61 -8.38 0.53 -6.72
CA LEU A 61 -7.41 1.24 -5.87
C LEU A 61 -7.76 2.73 -5.79
N ARG A 62 -8.12 3.34 -6.93
CA ARG A 62 -8.54 4.75 -6.98
C ARG A 62 -9.80 4.99 -6.17
N GLU A 63 -10.81 4.14 -6.35
CA GLU A 63 -12.09 4.24 -5.65
C GLU A 63 -11.90 4.19 -4.14
N VAL A 64 -11.07 3.27 -3.64
CA VAL A 64 -10.78 3.18 -2.20
C VAL A 64 -9.99 4.40 -1.72
N ALA A 65 -8.97 4.84 -2.45
CA ALA A 65 -8.20 6.02 -2.08
C ALA A 65 -9.09 7.28 -1.99
N LEU A 66 -9.98 7.49 -2.95
CA LEU A 66 -10.93 8.60 -2.96
C LEU A 66 -12.00 8.45 -1.87
N TYR A 67 -12.53 7.24 -1.66
CA TYR A 67 -13.50 6.94 -0.59
C TYR A 67 -12.95 7.27 0.80
N LEU A 68 -11.69 6.92 1.05
CA LEU A 68 -11.01 7.24 2.31
C LEU A 68 -10.56 8.70 2.40
N GLY A 69 -10.69 9.48 1.32
CA GLY A 69 -10.27 10.87 1.25
C GLY A 69 -8.76 11.03 1.38
N LEU A 70 -8.00 10.21 0.62
CA LEU A 70 -6.54 10.26 0.56
C LEU A 70 -6.05 11.67 0.28
N THR A 71 -5.11 12.11 1.11
CA THR A 71 -4.39 13.37 0.94
C THR A 71 -2.95 13.10 0.59
N VAL A 72 -2.30 13.97 -0.17
CA VAL A 72 -0.96 13.75 -0.70
C VAL A 72 -0.05 14.92 -0.38
N SER A 73 1.20 14.63 -0.02
CA SER A 73 2.29 15.59 0.02
C SER A 73 3.55 15.03 -0.63
N THR A 74 4.51 15.91 -0.92
CA THR A 74 5.83 15.51 -1.39
C THR A 74 6.92 16.13 -0.55
N THR A 75 8.02 15.40 -0.34
CA THR A 75 9.23 15.93 0.30
C THR A 75 10.34 16.14 -0.73
N LYS A 76 11.24 17.10 -0.45
CA LYS A 76 12.46 17.34 -1.25
C LYS A 76 13.57 16.33 -0.93
N GLU A 77 13.42 15.62 0.18
CA GLU A 77 14.35 14.59 0.62
C GLU A 77 14.20 13.32 -0.22
N GLN A 78 15.25 12.50 -0.25
CA GLN A 78 15.26 11.19 -0.94
C GLN A 78 14.39 10.14 -0.23
N ARG A 79 13.89 10.45 0.96
CA ARG A 79 13.09 9.55 1.79
C ARG A 79 11.95 10.31 2.46
N THR A 80 10.84 9.63 2.66
CA THR A 80 9.69 10.05 3.46
C THR A 80 10.07 10.17 4.94
N SER A 81 9.16 10.71 5.73
CA SER A 81 9.33 10.83 7.19
C SER A 81 9.48 9.46 7.89
N SER A 82 9.01 8.37 7.27
CA SER A 82 9.23 6.99 7.72
C SER A 82 10.49 6.32 7.14
N GLY A 83 11.25 7.00 6.30
CA GLY A 83 12.54 6.53 5.77
C GLY A 83 12.46 5.71 4.48
N HIS A 84 11.30 5.68 3.81
CA HIS A 84 11.04 4.95 2.56
C HIS A 84 10.97 5.90 1.36
N ALA A 85 10.92 5.39 0.12
CA ALA A 85 10.74 6.25 -1.06
C ALA A 85 9.30 6.84 -1.12
N SER A 86 8.31 6.07 -0.69
CA SER A 86 6.92 6.44 -0.50
C SER A 86 6.42 5.87 0.82
N ALA A 87 5.36 6.44 1.38
CA ALA A 87 4.67 5.85 2.52
C ALA A 87 3.26 6.39 2.63
N VAL A 88 2.31 5.49 2.91
CA VAL A 88 0.99 5.85 3.40
C VAL A 88 0.89 5.74 4.92
N TYR A 89 0.38 6.80 5.54
CA TYR A 89 0.15 6.91 6.98
C TYR A 89 -1.35 6.92 7.26
N GLY A 90 -1.77 6.33 8.37
CA GLY A 90 -3.18 6.24 8.75
C GLY A 90 -3.37 5.51 10.07
N ASP A 91 -4.56 5.66 10.66
CA ASP A 91 -4.98 4.85 11.82
C ASP A 91 -5.74 3.62 11.34
N TRP A 92 -5.00 2.56 10.99
CA TRP A 92 -5.53 1.34 10.37
C TRP A 92 -6.36 0.47 11.33
N GLU A 93 -6.34 0.76 12.62
CA GLU A 93 -7.10 0.03 13.64
C GLU A 93 -8.50 0.63 13.85
N ARG A 94 -8.80 1.78 13.23
CA ARG A 94 -10.08 2.46 13.33
C ARG A 94 -11.04 2.13 12.18
N PRO A 95 -12.35 2.37 12.37
CA PRO A 95 -13.32 2.32 11.28
C PRO A 95 -12.89 3.20 10.11
N HIS A 96 -13.24 2.81 8.87
CA HIS A 96 -12.76 3.44 7.64
C HIS A 96 -12.89 4.98 7.62
N SER A 97 -14.01 5.49 8.15
CA SER A 97 -14.29 6.94 8.25
C SER A 97 -13.31 7.72 9.14
N LYS A 98 -12.48 7.04 9.93
CA LYS A 98 -11.53 7.62 10.88
C LYS A 98 -10.06 7.31 10.56
N ILE A 99 -9.77 6.57 9.49
CA ILE A 99 -8.39 6.26 9.08
C ILE A 99 -7.64 7.56 8.73
N SER A 100 -8.31 8.46 8.01
CA SER A 100 -7.77 9.74 7.51
C SER A 100 -6.37 9.59 6.89
N PRO A 101 -6.22 8.84 5.78
CA PRO A 101 -4.93 8.48 5.25
C PRO A 101 -4.18 9.66 4.60
N HIS A 102 -2.85 9.57 4.62
CA HIS A 102 -1.96 10.51 3.99
C HIS A 102 -0.84 9.79 3.26
N LEU A 103 -0.65 10.09 1.99
CA LEU A 103 0.50 9.64 1.19
C LEU A 103 1.57 10.73 1.19
N GLU A 104 2.80 10.35 1.52
CA GLU A 104 3.98 11.17 1.28
C GLU A 104 4.84 10.49 0.20
N MET A 105 5.24 11.26 -0.82
CA MET A 105 6.19 10.80 -1.83
C MET A 105 7.49 11.61 -1.77
N SER A 106 8.60 10.91 -1.67
CA SER A 106 9.93 11.53 -1.74
C SER A 106 10.36 11.80 -3.18
N VAL A 107 11.42 12.59 -3.37
CA VAL A 107 11.95 12.83 -4.74
C VAL A 107 12.46 11.55 -5.39
N ALA A 108 12.87 10.54 -4.61
CA ALA A 108 13.28 9.23 -5.15
C ALA A 108 12.11 8.51 -5.86
N SER A 109 10.87 8.73 -5.40
CA SER A 109 9.68 8.20 -6.08
C SER A 109 9.29 9.00 -7.31
N LEU A 110 9.67 10.27 -7.37
CA LEU A 110 9.18 11.25 -8.35
C LEU A 110 10.24 11.54 -9.43
N ASP A 111 11.33 10.78 -9.46
CA ASP A 111 12.39 10.95 -10.44
C ASP A 111 11.99 10.44 -11.84
N SER A 112 12.86 10.69 -12.82
CA SER A 112 12.61 10.41 -14.24
C SER A 112 12.44 8.93 -14.60
N THR A 113 12.60 8.00 -13.65
CA THR A 113 12.48 6.56 -13.91
C THR A 113 11.03 6.04 -13.83
N ARG A 114 10.04 6.93 -13.60
CA ARG A 114 8.61 6.60 -13.50
C ARG A 114 8.29 5.57 -12.40
N LEU A 115 9.05 5.57 -11.30
CA LEU A 115 8.72 4.77 -10.10
C LEU A 115 7.46 5.27 -9.39
N CYS A 116 7.00 6.49 -9.70
CA CYS A 116 5.81 7.09 -9.13
C CYS A 116 4.59 6.18 -9.26
N LEU A 117 4.31 5.64 -10.44
CA LEU A 117 3.23 4.68 -10.66
C LEU A 117 3.35 3.42 -9.78
N ALA A 118 4.54 2.81 -9.72
CA ALA A 118 4.76 1.60 -8.93
C ALA A 118 4.56 1.85 -7.43
N HIS A 119 5.12 2.94 -6.92
CA HIS A 119 4.96 3.34 -5.53
C HIS A 119 3.50 3.73 -5.22
N LEU A 120 2.82 4.46 -6.11
CA LEU A 120 1.39 4.75 -5.96
C LEU A 120 0.55 3.47 -5.91
N ALA A 121 0.86 2.49 -6.77
CA ALA A 121 0.19 1.20 -6.76
C ALA A 121 0.43 0.44 -5.45
N HIS A 122 1.67 0.42 -4.95
CA HIS A 122 2.00 -0.16 -3.65
C HIS A 122 1.23 0.54 -2.51
N GLU A 123 1.32 1.86 -2.40
CA GLU A 123 0.73 2.60 -1.28
C GLU A 123 -0.80 2.60 -1.31
N CYS A 124 -1.43 2.69 -2.50
CA CYS A 124 -2.88 2.56 -2.62
C CYS A 124 -3.35 1.12 -2.36
N SER A 125 -2.49 0.13 -2.53
CA SER A 125 -2.79 -1.26 -2.17
C SER A 125 -2.92 -1.45 -0.66
N HIS A 126 -2.17 -0.71 0.16
CA HIS A 126 -2.36 -0.70 1.63
C HIS A 126 -3.77 -0.19 1.98
N LEU A 127 -4.24 0.85 1.29
CA LEU A 127 -5.60 1.38 1.47
C LEU A 127 -6.66 0.34 1.09
N PHE A 128 -6.48 -0.29 -0.08
CA PHE A 128 -7.36 -1.35 -0.54
C PHE A 128 -7.41 -2.52 0.43
N TRP A 129 -6.26 -2.99 0.92
CA TRP A 129 -6.15 -4.06 1.90
C TRP A 129 -6.83 -3.71 3.22
N ALA A 130 -6.66 -2.47 3.70
CA ALA A 130 -7.25 -2.01 4.95
C ALA A 130 -8.77 -2.12 4.97
N VAL A 131 -9.43 -1.85 3.82
CA VAL A 131 -10.89 -1.89 3.70
C VAL A 131 -11.48 -3.27 3.36
N GLN A 132 -10.64 -4.27 3.08
CA GLN A 132 -11.14 -5.61 2.80
C GLN A 132 -11.74 -6.26 4.06
N PRO A 133 -12.83 -7.03 3.93
CA PRO A 133 -13.37 -7.83 5.01
C PRO A 133 -12.32 -8.77 5.60
N GLU A 134 -12.33 -8.94 6.92
CA GLU A 134 -11.43 -9.87 7.61
C GLU A 134 -11.50 -11.30 7.02
N PRO A 135 -12.67 -11.88 6.71
CA PRO A 135 -12.74 -13.22 6.13
C PRO A 135 -12.03 -13.33 4.77
N ALA A 136 -12.12 -12.31 3.92
CA ALA A 136 -11.45 -12.29 2.62
C ALA A 136 -9.92 -12.19 2.78
N ARG A 137 -9.45 -11.33 3.70
CA ARG A 137 -8.02 -11.26 4.03
C ARG A 137 -7.50 -12.58 4.58
N ALA A 138 -8.25 -13.22 5.47
CA ALA A 138 -7.90 -14.51 6.03
C ALA A 138 -7.83 -15.60 4.95
N ALA A 139 -8.80 -15.65 4.04
CA ALA A 139 -8.79 -16.61 2.92
C ALA A 139 -7.60 -16.38 1.97
N TYR A 140 -7.27 -15.12 1.65
CA TYR A 140 -6.07 -14.78 0.89
C TYR A 140 -4.80 -15.25 1.61
N ILE A 141 -4.66 -14.97 2.92
CA ILE A 141 -3.52 -15.43 3.74
C ILE A 141 -3.37 -16.94 3.69
N GLN A 142 -4.47 -17.70 3.82
CA GLN A 142 -4.44 -19.16 3.75
C GLN A 142 -3.94 -19.67 2.39
N LYS A 143 -4.37 -19.05 1.29
CA LYS A 143 -3.86 -19.37 -0.06
C LYS A 143 -2.37 -19.08 -0.19
N MET A 144 -1.91 -17.96 0.37
CA MET A 144 -0.48 -17.60 0.34
C MET A 144 0.35 -18.58 1.16
N LEU A 145 -0.11 -18.99 2.34
CA LEU A 145 0.58 -20.00 3.16
C LEU A 145 0.70 -21.34 2.44
N ALA A 146 -0.38 -21.81 1.81
CA ALA A 146 -0.35 -23.06 1.02
C ALA A 146 0.65 -23.00 -0.14
N LEU A 147 0.78 -21.83 -0.78
CA LEU A 147 1.76 -21.58 -1.83
C LEU A 147 3.19 -21.67 -1.30
N VAL A 148 3.49 -21.03 -0.17
CA VAL A 148 4.81 -21.06 0.46
C VAL A 148 5.24 -22.49 0.76
N GLU A 149 4.34 -23.30 1.33
CA GLU A 149 4.64 -24.71 1.63
C GLU A 149 4.94 -25.52 0.36
N LYS A 150 4.24 -25.25 -0.75
CA LYS A 150 4.54 -25.87 -2.06
C LYS A 150 5.95 -25.53 -2.54
N PHE A 151 6.36 -24.26 -2.47
CA PHE A 151 7.69 -23.82 -2.92
C PHE A 151 8.82 -24.34 -2.03
N ARG A 152 8.62 -24.35 -0.70
CA ARG A 152 9.58 -24.93 0.26
C ARG A 152 9.82 -26.42 0.02
N ALA A 153 8.78 -27.18 -0.30
CA ALA A 153 8.91 -28.60 -0.64
C ALA A 153 9.78 -28.84 -1.89
N GLY A 154 9.92 -27.85 -2.77
CA GLY A 154 10.79 -27.87 -3.94
C GLY A 154 12.26 -27.50 -3.66
N GLY A 155 12.61 -27.14 -2.42
CA GLY A 155 13.96 -26.73 -2.03
C GLY A 155 14.25 -25.22 -2.09
N ASP A 156 13.24 -24.38 -2.37
CA ASP A 156 13.38 -22.93 -2.37
C ASP A 156 13.09 -22.35 -0.96
N GLU A 157 14.09 -21.74 -0.34
CA GLU A 157 13.96 -21.12 0.99
C GLU A 157 13.31 -19.73 0.96
N PHE A 158 13.20 -19.10 -0.21
CA PHE A 158 12.76 -17.71 -0.37
C PHE A 158 11.47 -17.64 -1.19
N VAL A 159 10.42 -17.06 -0.61
CA VAL A 159 9.05 -17.11 -1.16
C VAL A 159 8.40 -15.73 -1.34
N GLU A 160 9.19 -14.65 -1.20
CA GLU A 160 8.67 -13.28 -1.10
C GLU A 160 9.10 -12.30 -2.19
N VAL A 161 8.37 -11.18 -2.27
CA VAL A 161 8.65 -10.09 -3.23
C VAL A 161 9.66 -9.09 -2.68
N THR A 162 9.72 -8.93 -1.35
CA THR A 162 10.67 -8.04 -0.68
C THR A 162 11.25 -8.71 0.56
N ALA A 163 12.48 -8.33 0.93
CA ALA A 163 13.06 -8.75 2.20
C ALA A 163 12.27 -8.23 3.41
N TYR A 164 11.52 -7.12 3.25
CA TYR A 164 10.66 -6.63 4.32
C TYR A 164 9.52 -7.61 4.62
N ALA A 165 8.82 -8.10 3.60
CA ALA A 165 7.79 -9.12 3.76
C ALA A 165 8.40 -10.42 4.33
N GLN A 166 9.54 -10.87 3.80
CA GLN A 166 10.24 -12.06 4.29
C GLN A 166 10.56 -11.96 5.79
N ARG A 167 11.07 -10.82 6.27
CA ARG A 167 11.36 -10.62 7.71
C ARG A 167 10.12 -10.80 8.59
N GLN A 168 8.94 -10.39 8.13
CA GLN A 168 7.70 -10.58 8.89
C GLN A 168 7.32 -12.07 8.94
N PHE A 169 7.49 -12.79 7.82
CA PHE A 169 7.22 -14.21 7.73
C PHE A 169 8.18 -15.04 8.59
N ASP A 170 9.47 -14.74 8.55
CA ASP A 170 10.48 -15.38 9.39
C ASP A 170 10.18 -15.15 10.88
N ALA A 171 9.84 -13.91 11.25
CA ALA A 171 9.44 -13.59 12.62
C ALA A 171 8.16 -14.34 13.05
N PHE A 172 7.20 -14.56 12.15
CA PHE A 172 6.03 -15.37 12.40
C PHE A 172 6.40 -16.84 12.67
N ASN A 173 7.29 -17.41 11.84
CA ASN A 173 7.75 -18.80 11.98
C ASN A 173 8.59 -19.04 13.25
N LEU A 174 9.26 -18.02 13.76
CA LEU A 174 10.03 -18.10 15.01
C LEU A 174 9.16 -18.08 16.28
N LEU A 175 7.89 -17.67 16.19
CA LEU A 175 7.00 -17.66 17.34
C LEU A 175 6.39 -19.05 17.57
N PRO A 176 6.34 -19.54 18.82
CA PRO A 176 5.70 -20.82 19.10
C PRO A 176 4.19 -20.76 18.85
N GLU A 177 3.60 -21.91 18.51
CA GLU A 177 2.16 -22.09 18.66
C GLU A 177 1.79 -22.04 20.14
N SER A 178 0.82 -21.21 20.49
CA SER A 178 0.45 -20.93 21.88
C SER A 178 -0.97 -20.39 21.94
N ASP A 179 -1.67 -20.71 23.03
CA ASP A 179 -2.96 -20.12 23.39
C ASP A 179 -2.80 -18.80 24.18
N ASP A 180 -1.56 -18.36 24.45
CA ASP A 180 -1.31 -17.08 25.11
C ASP A 180 -1.84 -15.92 24.24
N PRO A 181 -2.76 -15.07 24.76
CA PRO A 181 -3.37 -14.02 23.95
C PRO A 181 -2.37 -13.02 23.34
N GLY A 182 -1.25 -12.76 24.02
CA GLY A 182 -0.21 -11.86 23.52
C GLY A 182 0.56 -12.47 22.35
N ILE A 183 0.90 -13.75 22.45
CA ILE A 183 1.56 -14.49 21.36
C ILE A 183 0.62 -14.65 20.16
N VAL A 184 -0.65 -15.01 20.39
CA VAL A 184 -1.68 -15.12 19.34
C VAL A 184 -1.84 -13.80 18.59
N ALA A 185 -2.02 -12.68 19.30
CA ALA A 185 -2.16 -11.37 18.70
C ALA A 185 -0.91 -10.93 17.92
N ARG A 186 0.28 -11.28 18.42
CA ARG A 186 1.55 -11.00 17.73
C ARG A 186 1.68 -11.82 16.44
N ARG A 187 1.37 -13.12 16.49
CA ARG A 187 1.36 -14.00 15.31
C ARG A 187 0.40 -13.49 14.24
N ALA A 188 -0.83 -13.15 14.63
CA ALA A 188 -1.84 -12.59 13.73
C ALA A 188 -1.38 -11.30 13.05
N ARG A 189 -0.71 -10.40 13.80
CA ARG A 189 -0.17 -9.15 13.25
C ARG A 189 0.95 -9.40 12.24
N LEU A 190 1.89 -10.29 12.55
CA LEU A 190 3.02 -10.59 11.67
C LEU A 190 2.55 -11.22 10.36
N ILE A 191 1.63 -12.20 10.42
CA ILE A 191 1.16 -12.86 9.21
C ILE A 191 0.28 -11.93 8.34
N ASN A 192 -0.52 -11.07 8.97
CA ASN A 192 -1.29 -10.07 8.23
C ASN A 192 -0.35 -9.04 7.57
N LYS A 193 0.65 -8.55 8.30
CA LYS A 193 1.64 -7.61 7.76
C LYS A 193 2.42 -8.23 6.60
N TRP A 194 2.86 -9.48 6.74
CA TRP A 194 3.47 -10.24 5.66
C TRP A 194 2.58 -10.28 4.41
N ALA A 195 1.36 -10.79 4.53
CA ALA A 195 0.48 -10.95 3.37
C ALA A 195 0.10 -9.62 2.72
N MET A 196 -0.10 -8.57 3.52
CA MET A 196 -0.36 -7.21 3.03
C MET A 196 0.81 -6.68 2.20
N GLU A 197 2.04 -6.76 2.70
CA GLU A 197 3.23 -6.29 1.97
C GLU A 197 3.46 -7.11 0.69
N SER A 198 3.28 -8.43 0.76
CA SER A 198 3.38 -9.31 -0.41
C SER A 198 2.30 -9.00 -1.45
N PHE A 199 1.07 -8.67 -1.01
CA PHE A 199 -0.01 -8.19 -1.88
C PHE A 199 0.38 -6.87 -2.55
N CYS A 200 0.77 -5.85 -1.77
CA CYS A 200 1.05 -4.51 -2.28
C CYS A 200 2.20 -4.51 -3.29
N GLU A 201 3.26 -5.27 -3.02
CA GLU A 201 4.39 -5.36 -3.92
C GLU A 201 4.06 -6.12 -5.21
N SER A 202 3.28 -7.19 -5.12
CA SER A 202 2.78 -7.90 -6.31
C SER A 202 1.92 -7.00 -7.19
N VAL A 203 1.07 -6.15 -6.60
CA VAL A 203 0.28 -5.17 -7.35
C VAL A 203 1.18 -4.16 -8.04
N ALA A 204 2.17 -3.60 -7.32
CA ALA A 204 3.13 -2.66 -7.92
C ALA A 204 3.87 -3.27 -9.12
N LYS A 205 4.33 -4.53 -9.00
CA LYS A 205 4.98 -5.26 -10.09
C LYS A 205 4.05 -5.52 -11.28
N LEU A 206 2.79 -5.86 -11.03
CA LEU A 206 1.79 -6.11 -12.08
C LEU A 206 1.38 -4.82 -12.80
N CYS A 207 1.28 -3.70 -12.08
CA CYS A 207 0.98 -2.40 -12.68
C CYS A 207 2.20 -1.79 -13.40
N PHE A 208 3.42 -2.11 -12.98
CA PHE A 208 4.64 -1.61 -13.60
C PHE A 208 5.67 -2.74 -13.73
N ALA A 209 5.65 -3.46 -14.86
CA ALA A 209 6.47 -4.65 -15.06
C ALA A 209 7.99 -4.40 -14.95
N SER A 210 8.46 -3.20 -15.34
CA SER A 210 9.85 -2.77 -15.19
C SER A 210 10.23 -2.39 -13.76
N TYR A 211 9.28 -2.35 -12.83
CA TYR A 211 9.56 -2.15 -11.41
C TYR A 211 10.51 -3.24 -10.90
N GLN A 212 11.65 -2.84 -10.37
CA GLN A 212 12.54 -3.74 -9.65
C GLN A 212 12.39 -3.42 -8.17
N SER A 213 11.68 -4.28 -7.44
CA SER A 213 11.78 -4.24 -5.99
C SER A 213 13.25 -4.46 -5.64
N GLU A 214 13.78 -3.72 -4.66
CA GLU A 214 15.22 -3.70 -4.39
C GLU A 214 15.81 -5.10 -4.11
N GLU A 215 15.00 -6.11 -3.78
CA GLU A 215 15.47 -7.43 -3.31
C GLU A 215 14.55 -8.63 -3.64
N GLY A 216 13.81 -8.63 -4.76
CA GLY A 216 12.81 -9.67 -5.07
C GLY A 216 13.21 -10.77 -6.06
N ARG A 217 13.28 -12.02 -5.59
CA ARG A 217 13.29 -13.24 -6.45
C ARG A 217 11.88 -13.68 -6.84
N GLN A 218 11.03 -12.73 -7.22
CA GLN A 218 9.67 -13.04 -7.65
C GLN A 218 9.72 -13.81 -8.97
N THR A 219 9.22 -15.05 -8.96
CA THR A 219 9.03 -15.83 -10.18
C THR A 219 7.70 -15.49 -10.83
N ASP A 220 7.60 -15.67 -12.15
CA ASP A 220 6.35 -15.49 -12.88
C ASP A 220 5.23 -16.41 -12.35
N GLU A 221 5.58 -17.62 -11.89
CA GLU A 221 4.63 -18.55 -11.26
C GLU A 221 4.06 -17.99 -9.96
N LEU A 222 4.92 -17.45 -9.08
CA LEU A 222 4.51 -16.86 -7.81
C LEU A 222 3.57 -15.67 -8.05
N LEU A 223 3.90 -14.84 -9.04
CA LEU A 223 3.10 -13.67 -9.37
C LEU A 223 1.75 -14.06 -9.99
N ALA A 224 1.72 -15.07 -10.86
CA ALA A 224 0.48 -15.59 -11.44
C ALA A 224 -0.45 -16.18 -10.36
N PHE A 225 0.09 -16.91 -9.39
CA PHE A 225 -0.70 -17.44 -8.28
C PHE A 225 -1.28 -16.32 -7.41
N ARG A 226 -0.47 -15.30 -7.09
CA ARG A 226 -0.94 -14.14 -6.33
C ARG A 226 -2.04 -13.41 -7.08
N LEU A 227 -1.89 -13.20 -8.38
CA LEU A 227 -2.94 -12.62 -9.22
C LEU A 227 -4.24 -13.44 -9.15
N GLN A 228 -4.16 -14.77 -9.23
CA GLN A 228 -5.33 -15.63 -9.10
C GLN A 228 -6.00 -15.47 -7.73
N ALA A 229 -5.22 -15.48 -6.64
CA ALA A 229 -5.77 -15.27 -5.31
C ALA A 229 -6.41 -13.88 -5.12
N MET A 230 -5.85 -12.83 -5.73
CA MET A 230 -6.46 -11.49 -5.73
C MET A 230 -7.83 -11.48 -6.43
N LYS A 231 -7.94 -12.19 -7.56
CA LYS A 231 -9.21 -12.32 -8.30
C LYS A 231 -10.26 -13.07 -7.51
N GLU A 232 -9.87 -14.17 -6.87
CA GLU A 232 -10.80 -15.04 -6.16
C GLU A 232 -11.28 -14.44 -4.84
N GLU A 233 -10.39 -13.81 -4.08
CA GLU A 233 -10.73 -13.31 -2.73
C GLU A 233 -11.20 -11.87 -2.71
N PHE A 234 -10.76 -11.05 -3.68
CA PHE A 234 -11.04 -9.61 -3.69
C PHE A 234 -11.74 -9.14 -4.97
N ASP A 235 -12.03 -10.04 -5.91
CA ASP A 235 -12.52 -9.69 -7.26
C ASP A 235 -11.59 -8.66 -7.93
N PHE A 236 -10.28 -8.73 -7.65
CA PHE A 236 -9.33 -7.68 -8.01
C PHE A 236 -8.34 -8.18 -9.06
N ASP A 237 -8.29 -7.46 -10.19
CA ASP A 237 -7.31 -7.67 -11.25
C ASP A 237 -6.49 -6.37 -11.48
N PRO A 238 -5.24 -6.29 -10.99
CA PRO A 238 -4.38 -5.14 -11.21
C PRO A 238 -3.82 -5.03 -12.65
N THR A 239 -4.08 -6.01 -13.51
CA THR A 239 -3.64 -6.02 -14.92
C THR A 239 -4.68 -5.44 -15.89
N TRP A 240 -5.92 -5.24 -15.42
CA TRP A 240 -7.08 -4.90 -16.26
C TRP A 240 -7.36 -3.38 -16.33
N PRO A 241 -7.52 -2.86 -17.55
CA PRO A 241 -6.43 -2.32 -18.33
C PRO A 241 -5.82 -1.05 -17.71
N LEU A 242 -4.48 -0.94 -17.85
CA LEU A 242 -3.82 0.34 -18.13
C LEU A 242 -4.31 0.79 -19.51
N GLY A 243 -5.53 1.34 -19.58
CA GLY A 243 -6.14 1.75 -20.84
C GLY A 243 -5.30 2.80 -21.55
N VAL A 244 -4.74 2.43 -22.70
CA VAL A 244 -4.40 3.37 -23.77
C VAL A 244 -5.69 3.72 -24.51
#